data_AF-A0A0N8KPA0-F1
#
_entry.id   AF-A0A0N8KPA0-F1
#
_cell.length_a   1.000
_cell.length_b   1.000
_cell.length_c   1.000
_cell.angle_alpha   90.00
_cell.angle_beta   90.00
_cell.angle_gamma   90.00
#
_symmetry.space_group_name_H-M   'P 1'
#
loop_
_entity.id
_entity.type
_entity.pdbx_description
1 polymer ?
#
loop_
_entity_poly.entity_id
_entity_poly.type
_entity_poly.pdbx_seq_one_letter_code
_entity_poly.pdbx_strand_id
1 'polypeptide(L)' 'TRHGFRKGDLVRAEMAGRVSVGYVSGDTARKVSVSGLTWKRIGQFRAAKVQLLYRATGILVSCPQRWSVKPGLNPAA' A
#
# COMPACT_ATOMS: atom_id res chain seq x y z
N THR A 1 6.78 12.52 0.57
CA THR A 1 5.42 13.09 0.52
C THR A 1 5.24 13.99 1.73
N ARG A 2 4.22 14.84 1.73
CA ARG A 2 3.90 15.78 2.83
C ARG A 2 3.22 15.09 4.04
N HIS A 3 3.00 13.78 3.95
CA HIS A 3 2.21 12.99 4.90
C HIS A 3 3.04 11.90 5.60
N GLY A 4 4.36 12.03 5.64
CA GLY A 4 5.25 11.06 6.26
C GLY A 4 5.48 9.76 5.45
N PHE A 5 4.91 9.66 4.24
CA PHE A 5 5.19 8.57 3.31
C PHE A 5 6.33 8.92 2.34
N ARG A 6 7.00 7.90 1.80
CA ARG A 6 8.01 8.02 0.75
C ARG A 6 7.50 7.33 -0.50
N LYS A 7 7.93 7.82 -1.67
CA LYS A 7 7.62 7.15 -2.94
C LYS A 7 8.22 5.74 -2.88
N GLY A 8 7.44 4.74 -3.24
CA GLY A 8 7.80 3.32 -3.13
C GLY A 8 7.45 2.67 -1.79
N ASP A 9 6.98 3.41 -0.77
CA ASP A 9 6.46 2.79 0.46
C ASP A 9 5.28 1.89 0.13
N LEU A 10 5.28 0.66 0.67
CA LEU A 10 4.14 -0.25 0.59
C LEU A 10 3.14 0.15 1.66
N VAL A 11 1.90 0.40 1.25
CA VAL A 11 0.83 0.89 2.11
C VAL A 11 -0.44 0.08 1.95
N ARG A 12 -1.20 -0.02 3.05
CA ARG A 12 -2.61 -0.42 3.06
C ARG A 12 -3.43 0.85 3.02
N ALA A 13 -4.32 0.97 2.05
CA ALA A 13 -5.21 2.11 1.91
C ALA A 13 -6.66 1.66 1.90
N GLU A 14 -7.53 2.39 2.57
CA GLU A 14 -8.94 2.05 2.69
C GLU A 14 -9.84 3.17 2.16
N MET A 15 -10.80 2.80 1.32
CA MET A 15 -11.80 3.72 0.80
C MET A 15 -13.12 2.99 0.56
N ALA A 16 -14.21 3.55 1.07
CA ALA A 16 -15.57 3.03 0.85
C ALA A 16 -15.71 1.52 1.15
N GLY A 17 -15.13 1.06 2.27
CA GLY A 17 -15.16 -0.35 2.69
C GLY A 17 -14.23 -1.29 1.89
N ARG A 18 -13.48 -0.77 0.92
CA ARG A 18 -12.50 -1.54 0.15
C ARG A 18 -11.09 -1.26 0.66
N VAL A 19 -10.36 -2.33 0.91
CA VAL A 19 -8.95 -2.30 1.30
C VAL A 19 -8.11 -2.59 0.08
N SER A 20 -7.15 -1.72 -0.20
CA SER A 20 -6.20 -1.84 -1.31
C SER A 20 -4.77 -1.82 -0.77
N VAL A 21 -3.93 -2.72 -1.24
CA VAL A 21 -2.49 -2.72 -0.93
C VAL A 21 -1.72 -2.31 -2.17
N GLY A 22 -0.79 -1.37 -2.03
CA GLY A 22 0.03 -0.91 -3.15
C GLY A 22 1.11 0.06 -2.71
N TYR A 23 1.80 0.65 -3.69
CA TYR A 23 2.95 1.50 -3.49
C TYR A 23 2.57 2.97 -3.60
N VAL A 24 3.14 3.79 -2.73
CA VAL A 24 3.01 5.24 -2.80
C VAL A 24 3.72 5.72 -4.07
N SER A 25 2.94 6.23 -5.03
CA SER A 25 3.46 6.76 -6.29
C SER A 25 3.62 8.28 -6.26
N GLY A 26 2.89 8.96 -5.37
CA GLY A 26 2.97 10.40 -5.14
C GLY A 26 1.91 10.87 -4.15
N ASP A 27 1.84 12.18 -3.91
CA ASP A 27 0.86 12.78 -3.02
C ASP A 27 0.40 14.16 -3.49
N THR A 28 -0.75 14.57 -2.96
CA THR A 28 -1.28 15.94 -3.03
C THR A 28 -1.33 16.52 -1.63
N ALA A 29 -1.87 17.73 -1.48
CA ALA A 29 -1.99 18.38 -0.17
C ALA A 29 -2.77 17.57 0.88
N ARG A 30 -3.68 16.67 0.46
CA ARG A 30 -4.54 15.88 1.40
C ARG A 30 -4.62 14.39 1.07
N LYS A 31 -4.15 13.97 -0.11
CA LYS A 31 -4.31 12.60 -0.60
C LYS A 31 -2.97 11.98 -0.96
N VAL A 32 -2.89 10.67 -0.85
CA VAL A 32 -1.76 9.85 -1.28
C VAL A 32 -2.22 9.00 -2.46
N SER A 33 -1.44 9.02 -3.54
CA SER A 33 -1.68 8.18 -4.72
C SER A 33 -1.04 6.82 -4.49
N VAL A 34 -1.84 5.77 -4.66
CA VAL A 34 -1.39 4.38 -4.49
C VAL A 34 -1.48 3.67 -5.83
N SER A 35 -0.40 3.04 -6.24
CA SER A 35 -0.27 2.27 -7.47
C SER A 35 0.00 0.80 -7.19
N GLY A 36 -0.44 -0.08 -8.08
CA GLY A 36 -0.13 -1.50 -8.01
C GLY A 36 1.31 -1.81 -8.46
N LEU A 37 1.65 -3.10 -8.47
CA LEU A 37 2.96 -3.61 -8.92
C LEU A 37 3.32 -3.20 -10.36
N THR A 38 2.31 -3.07 -11.23
CA THR A 38 2.48 -2.62 -12.63
C THR A 38 2.54 -1.09 -12.77
N TRP A 39 2.70 -0.38 -11.65
CA TRP A 39 2.65 1.09 -11.56
C TRP A 39 1.34 1.76 -12.01
N LYS A 40 0.34 0.96 -12.43
CA LYS A 40 -1.02 1.45 -12.68
C LYS A 40 -1.62 1.96 -11.37
N ARG A 41 -2.13 3.19 -11.38
CA ARG A 41 -2.74 3.83 -10.21
C ARG A 41 -4.03 3.11 -9.83
N ILE A 42 -4.09 2.62 -8.59
CA ILE A 42 -5.28 2.02 -7.99
C ILE A 42 -6.25 3.13 -7.60
N GLY A 43 -5.73 4.19 -6.97
CA GLY A 43 -6.55 5.31 -6.55
C GLY A 43 -5.78 6.37 -5.76
N GLN A 44 -6.53 7.35 -5.27
CA GLN A 44 -6.04 8.38 -4.37
C GLN A 44 -6.82 8.32 -3.07
N PHE A 45 -6.09 8.19 -1.97
CA PHE A 45 -6.66 7.95 -0.65
C PHE A 45 -6.35 9.12 0.26
N ARG A 46 -7.23 9.47 1.20
CA ARG A 46 -6.90 10.47 2.22
C ARG A 46 -5.72 9.94 3.05
N ALA A 47 -4.76 10.80 3.38
CA ALA A 47 -3.57 10.37 4.13
C ALA A 47 -3.91 9.62 5.43
N ALA A 48 -4.95 10.07 6.15
CA ALA A 48 -5.45 9.43 7.38
C ALA A 48 -6.05 8.02 7.19
N LYS A 49 -6.33 7.61 5.94
CA LYS A 49 -6.83 6.27 5.60
C LYS A 49 -5.76 5.40 4.94
N VAL A 50 -4.49 5.84 5.02
CA VAL A 50 -3.34 5.11 4.50
C VAL A 50 -2.44 4.74 5.66
N GLN A 51 -2.05 3.47 5.72
CA GLN A 51 -1.18 2.93 6.74
C GLN A 51 0.07 2.36 6.08
N LEU A 52 1.23 2.69 6.63
CA LEU A 52 2.51 2.14 6.18
C LEU A 52 2.59 0.66 6.57
N LEU A 53 2.84 -0.21 5.60
CA LEU A 53 3.16 -1.61 5.84
C LEU A 53 4.66 -1.85 5.79
N TYR A 54 5.33 -1.31 4.76
CA TYR A 54 6.77 -1.45 4.60
C TYR A 54 7.38 -0.17 4.05
N ARG A 55 8.46 0.28 4.70
CA ARG A 55 9.21 1.48 4.30
C ARG A 55 10.17 1.13 3.17
N ALA A 56 10.10 1.87 2.08
CA ALA A 56 11.11 1.77 1.03
C ALA A 56 12.47 2.22 1.58
N THR A 57 13.46 1.32 1.53
CA THR A 57 14.83 1.57 1.99
C THR A 57 15.72 2.21 0.93
N GLY A 58 15.17 2.53 -0.25
CA GLY A 58 15.91 3.21 -1.32
C GLY A 58 16.73 2.29 -2.24
N ILE A 59 16.71 0.98 -2.00
CA ILE A 59 17.30 -0.01 -2.92
C ILE A 59 16.16 -0.54 -3.78
N LEU A 60 15.95 0.09 -4.94
CA LEU A 60 15.13 -0.51 -5.99
C LEU A 60 15.84 -1.78 -6.47
N VAL A 61 15.16 -2.92 -6.32
CA VAL A 61 15.18 -4.15 -7.13
C VAL A 61 15.12 -5.36 -6.22
N SER A 62 13.89 -5.85 -5.99
CA SER A 62 13.54 -7.25 -6.25
C SER A 62 12.04 -7.41 -6.00
N CYS A 63 11.36 -8.01 -6.96
CA CYS A 63 9.96 -8.42 -6.92
C CYS A 63 9.60 -8.93 -5.52
N PRO A 64 8.58 -8.38 -4.83
CA PRO A 64 8.12 -8.98 -3.59
C PRO A 64 7.55 -10.35 -3.95
N GLN A 65 8.23 -11.39 -3.49
CA GLN A 65 7.81 -12.77 -3.59
C GLN A 65 6.36 -12.83 -3.11
N ARG A 66 5.48 -13.34 -3.97
CA ARG A 66 4.04 -13.48 -3.75
C ARG A 66 3.79 -13.96 -2.33
N TRP A 67 3.28 -13.09 -1.45
CA TRP A 67 2.79 -13.50 -0.15
C TRP A 67 1.59 -14.41 -0.38
N SER A 68 1.83 -15.71 -0.41
CA SER A 68 0.80 -16.72 -0.39
C SER A 68 0.14 -16.61 0.99
N VAL A 69 -0.98 -15.89 1.06
CA VAL A 69 -1.88 -15.99 2.19
C VAL A 69 -2.38 -17.43 2.16
N LYS A 70 -1.87 -18.30 3.02
CA LYS A 70 -2.49 -19.60 3.25
C LYS A 70 -3.85 -19.34 3.92
N PRO A 71 -4.98 -19.75 3.33
CA PRO A 71 -6.23 -19.81 4.07
C PRO A 71 -6.16 -21.07 4.93
N GLY A 72 -6.12 -20.94 6.25
CA GLY A 72 -6.22 -22.11 7.09
C GLY A 72 -5.87 -21.84 8.54
N LEU A 73 -6.91 -21.49 9.32
CA LEU A 73 -7.28 -22.18 10.55
C LEU A 73 -8.55 -21.51 11.11
N ASN A 74 -9.70 -22.12 10.79
CA ASN A 74 -10.91 -21.95 11.58
C ASN A 74 -10.66 -22.54 12.98
N PRO A 75 -10.93 -21.83 14.08
CA PRO A 75 -11.07 -22.47 15.37
C PRO A 75 -12.50 -23.02 15.47
N ALA A 76 -12.65 -24.33 15.35
CA ALA A 76 -13.89 -25.02 15.69
C ALA A 76 -13.54 -26.35 16.37
N ALA A 77 -13.71 -26.36 17.69
CA ALA A 77 -14.05 -27.46 18.61
C ALA A 77 -13.43 -27.18 19.99
#